data_AF-A0A5C6GMW9-F1
#
_entry.id   AF-A0A5C6GMW9-F1
#
_cell.length_a   1.000
_cell.length_b   1.000
_cell.length_c   1.000
_cell.angle_alpha   90.00
_cell.angle_beta   90.00
_cell.angle_gamma   90.00
#
_symmetry.space_group_name_H-M   'P 1'
#
loop_
_entity.id
_entity.type
_entity.pdbx_description
1 polymer ?
#
loop_
_entity_poly.entity_id
_entity_poly.type
_entity_poly.pdbx_seq_one_letter_code
_entity_poly.pdbx_strand_id
1 'polypeptide(L)'
;MAILLEWKHIFVPEGRRSHFFWTSWSLIVLNIILFSMSIMAESFTCVPLRALWEPWVNGRCLDKKAIDLATAYLNLFIDMFILALPQTVIWKLQIVRNKKASIAAIFSIGGLSILCAIIKIPFIHLLKYTGEGDTAYGISRIYLLTFTETTLAMLVFTVPAVPKGFSESCFGRHIMRIMLSATTAAMRLSARRINPRVAPVLIAPKPKVSFGQSINFTQAHCFSSTGQLSYAINTNPNPPLGIKNASNNTPSRIGLIGARGYTGQALIDLLNRHPMMDLQYVSSRELQGQELKGYTKRKVIYESLSPEEVAQLDKDGKVDCWVMALPNGVCQPFVDALGQSPSLIIDLSADYSCPGCYSTGSQLALAPILDYLGGSPQVFGVSGYSGAGTKPSPKNDVNNLKDNLLPYSLTGHIHEREISHHLGTRTAFMPHVASWFRGIHLTVSIPLNEEMTSREIRQIYQERYAGEKLVKVVGEAPVVKRIQDKHHVEIGGFDVDSTGKRVVVCATIDNLNKGAATQCLQNMNLALGYDEYQGIPI
;
A
#
# COMPACT_ATOMS: atom_id res chain seq x y z
N MET A 1 19.73 -19.75 7.52
CA MET A 1 19.93 -18.37 8.05
C MET A 1 19.00 -17.32 7.44
N ALA A 2 18.93 -17.17 6.11
CA ALA A 2 18.14 -16.10 5.45
C ALA A 2 16.64 -16.09 5.84
N ILE A 3 16.02 -17.27 5.96
CA ILE A 3 14.62 -17.43 6.39
C ILE A 3 14.37 -16.78 7.77
N LEU A 4 15.27 -16.96 8.74
CA LEU A 4 15.13 -16.40 10.08
C LEU A 4 15.28 -14.86 10.10
N LEU A 5 16.11 -14.31 9.21
CA LEU A 5 16.27 -12.86 9.05
C LEU A 5 15.00 -12.21 8.47
N GLU A 6 14.40 -12.84 7.45
CA GLU A 6 13.12 -12.38 6.88
C GLU A 6 11.98 -12.49 7.87
N TRP A 7 11.88 -13.59 8.60
CA TRP A 7 10.84 -13.74 9.62
C TRP A 7 10.99 -12.73 10.75
N LYS A 8 12.22 -12.38 11.13
CA LYS A 8 12.45 -11.27 12.06
C LYS A 8 11.92 -9.96 11.49
N HIS A 9 12.14 -9.68 10.21
CA HIS A 9 11.62 -8.47 9.56
C HIS A 9 10.07 -8.45 9.52
N ILE A 10 9.44 -9.59 9.26
CA ILE A 10 7.98 -9.72 9.17
C ILE A 10 7.29 -9.66 10.54
N PHE A 11 7.83 -10.35 11.56
CA PHE A 11 7.13 -10.56 12.84
C PHE A 11 7.64 -9.70 14.01
N VAL A 12 8.76 -8.98 13.85
CA VAL A 12 9.31 -8.11 14.92
C VAL A 12 9.22 -6.64 14.51
N PRO A 13 8.36 -5.84 15.17
CA PRO A 13 8.28 -4.40 14.93
C PRO A 13 9.62 -3.70 15.19
N GLU A 14 9.92 -2.67 14.42
CA GLU A 14 11.12 -1.86 14.62
C GLU A 14 11.18 -1.28 16.04
N GLY A 15 12.34 -1.42 16.69
CA GLY A 15 12.57 -0.90 18.05
C GLY A 15 12.11 -1.78 19.22
N ARG A 16 11.47 -2.95 19.00
CA ARG A 16 11.10 -3.89 20.09
C ARG A 16 11.86 -5.21 20.04
N ARG A 17 12.32 -5.69 21.19
CA ARG A 17 13.00 -7.01 21.33
C ARG A 17 12.08 -8.02 22.00
N SER A 18 11.27 -8.73 21.22
CA SER A 18 10.33 -9.74 21.69
C SER A 18 11.00 -11.11 21.94
N HIS A 19 10.29 -12.08 22.53
CA HIS A 19 10.77 -13.47 22.62
C HIS A 19 11.11 -14.05 21.24
N PHE A 20 10.32 -13.74 20.21
CA PHE A 20 10.57 -14.17 18.84
C PHE A 20 11.92 -13.65 18.31
N PHE A 21 12.27 -12.41 18.64
CA PHE A 21 13.55 -11.79 18.26
C PHE A 21 14.73 -12.55 18.86
N TRP A 22 14.70 -12.83 20.17
CA TRP A 22 15.78 -13.54 20.86
C TRP A 22 15.89 -14.99 20.40
N THR A 23 14.78 -15.71 20.25
CA THR A 23 14.80 -17.09 19.75
C THR A 23 15.34 -17.17 18.33
N SER A 24 14.99 -16.22 17.45
CA SER A 24 15.53 -16.16 16.09
C SER A 24 17.05 -15.96 16.07
N TRP A 25 17.56 -15.04 16.89
CA TRP A 25 19.01 -14.80 17.01
C TRP A 25 19.75 -15.98 17.60
N SER A 26 19.22 -16.62 18.65
CA SER A 26 19.80 -17.82 19.23
C SER A 26 19.89 -18.95 18.21
N LEU A 27 18.84 -19.16 17.41
CA LEU A 27 18.86 -20.15 16.33
C LEU A 27 19.87 -19.80 15.23
N ILE A 28 20.01 -18.51 14.85
CA ILE A 28 21.02 -18.08 13.87
C ILE A 28 22.43 -18.38 14.38
N VAL A 29 22.75 -17.99 15.61
CA VAL A 29 24.08 -18.21 16.21
C VAL A 29 24.36 -19.71 16.34
N LEU A 30 23.40 -20.48 16.84
CA LEU A 30 23.51 -21.93 16.94
C LEU A 30 23.76 -22.57 15.57
N ASN A 31 23.04 -22.13 14.53
CA ASN A 31 23.20 -22.63 13.17
C ASN A 31 24.59 -22.35 12.61
N ILE A 32 25.12 -21.14 12.80
CA ILE A 32 26.48 -20.75 12.39
C ILE A 32 27.51 -21.65 13.06
N ILE A 33 27.41 -21.85 14.38
CA ILE A 33 28.35 -22.68 15.15
C ILE A 33 28.30 -24.13 14.67
N LEU A 34 27.10 -24.72 14.58
CA LEU A 34 26.92 -26.12 14.18
C LEU A 34 27.44 -26.38 12.76
N PHE A 35 27.08 -25.54 11.78
CA PHE A 35 27.56 -25.71 10.41
C PHE A 35 29.07 -25.47 10.29
N SER A 36 29.63 -24.52 11.01
CA SER A 36 31.08 -24.31 11.02
C SER A 36 31.81 -25.54 11.57
N MET A 37 31.29 -26.15 12.64
CA MET A 37 31.84 -27.41 13.19
C MET A 37 31.70 -28.58 12.21
N SER A 38 30.56 -28.75 11.53
CA SER A 38 30.38 -29.79 10.51
C SER A 38 31.36 -29.62 9.34
N ILE A 39 31.53 -28.40 8.83
CA ILE A 39 32.49 -28.10 7.75
C ILE A 39 33.92 -28.43 8.20
N MET A 40 34.29 -28.10 9.44
CA MET A 40 35.60 -28.45 9.97
C MET A 40 35.78 -29.96 10.10
N ALA A 41 34.77 -30.69 10.61
CA ALA A 41 34.81 -32.15 10.73
C ALA A 41 34.94 -32.85 9.36
N GLU A 42 34.25 -32.33 8.33
CA GLU A 42 34.36 -32.81 6.95
C GLU A 42 35.73 -32.47 6.33
N SER A 43 36.24 -31.26 6.57
CA SER A 43 37.52 -30.81 6.01
C SER A 43 38.72 -31.55 6.62
N PHE A 44 38.61 -32.00 7.87
CA PHE A 44 39.64 -32.73 8.60
C PHE A 44 39.24 -34.19 8.89
N THR A 45 38.39 -34.79 8.05
CA THR A 45 37.89 -36.16 8.25
C THR A 45 39.03 -37.19 8.34
N CYS A 46 40.13 -36.99 7.61
CA CYS A 46 41.32 -37.85 7.67
C CYS A 46 42.59 -37.03 7.88
N VAL A 47 43.52 -37.56 8.68
CA VAL A 47 44.87 -37.01 8.83
C VAL A 47 45.89 -38.10 8.45
N PRO A 48 46.70 -37.92 7.38
CA PRO A 48 46.69 -36.80 6.43
C PRO A 48 45.49 -36.85 5.46
N LEU A 49 45.03 -35.70 4.94
CA LEU A 49 43.84 -35.59 4.08
C LEU A 49 43.89 -36.50 2.83
N ARG A 50 45.09 -36.75 2.28
CA ARG A 50 45.29 -37.64 1.13
C ARG A 50 44.80 -39.08 1.37
N ALA A 51 44.76 -39.53 2.63
CA ALA A 51 44.25 -40.85 3.01
C ALA A 51 42.73 -41.01 2.73
N LEU A 52 42.03 -39.92 2.42
CA LEU A 52 40.62 -39.96 2.00
C LEU A 52 40.44 -40.51 0.58
N TRP A 53 41.41 -40.28 -0.32
CA TRP A 53 41.32 -40.62 -1.75
C TRP A 53 42.32 -41.72 -2.16
N GLU A 54 43.35 -41.95 -1.34
CA GLU A 54 44.40 -42.94 -1.56
C GLU A 54 44.33 -44.02 -0.46
N PRO A 55 43.70 -45.18 -0.73
CA PRO A 55 43.49 -46.24 0.27
C PRO A 55 44.78 -46.83 0.86
N TRP A 56 45.90 -46.67 0.16
CA TRP A 56 47.23 -47.19 0.53
C TRP A 56 48.03 -46.24 1.42
N VAL A 57 47.52 -45.04 1.73
CA VAL A 57 48.15 -44.12 2.68
C VAL A 57 47.67 -44.42 4.10
N ASN A 58 48.59 -44.78 4.99
CA ASN A 58 48.29 -44.90 6.41
C ASN A 58 47.86 -43.55 7.00
N GLY A 59 46.62 -43.47 7.49
CA GLY A 59 46.04 -42.28 8.12
C GLY A 59 44.98 -42.66 9.14
N ARG A 60 44.66 -41.72 10.04
CA ARG A 60 43.51 -41.85 10.96
C ARG A 60 42.34 -41.08 10.37
N CYS A 61 41.22 -41.77 10.16
CA CYS A 61 39.99 -41.19 9.63
C CYS A 61 38.86 -41.29 10.65
N LEU A 62 38.04 -40.26 10.72
CA LEU A 62 36.77 -40.28 11.46
C LEU A 62 35.72 -41.06 10.67
N ASP A 63 34.75 -41.64 11.38
CA ASP A 63 33.63 -42.34 10.74
C ASP A 63 32.74 -41.34 9.97
N LYS A 64 32.89 -41.34 8.65
CA LYS A 64 32.13 -40.47 7.75
C LYS A 64 30.62 -40.70 7.85
N LYS A 65 30.18 -41.94 8.07
CA LYS A 65 28.76 -42.25 8.24
C LYS A 65 28.19 -41.61 9.49
N ALA A 66 28.96 -41.63 10.59
CA ALA A 66 28.57 -40.99 11.84
C ALA A 66 28.47 -39.46 11.70
N ILE A 67 29.40 -38.83 10.98
CA ILE A 67 29.40 -37.38 10.72
C ILE A 67 28.19 -36.99 9.85
N ASP A 68 27.94 -37.72 8.77
CA ASP A 68 26.83 -37.42 7.84
C ASP A 68 25.47 -37.62 8.53
N LEU A 69 25.32 -38.67 9.35
CA LEU A 69 24.11 -38.88 10.16
C LEU A 69 23.91 -37.79 11.20
N ALA A 70 24.95 -37.43 11.96
CA ALA A 70 24.86 -36.37 12.96
C ALA A 70 24.42 -35.04 12.35
N THR A 71 25.01 -34.68 11.20
CA THR A 71 24.65 -33.46 10.46
C THR A 71 23.21 -33.52 9.93
N ALA A 72 22.75 -34.69 9.42
CA ALA A 72 21.38 -34.86 8.95
C ALA A 72 20.34 -34.71 10.07
N TYR A 73 20.57 -35.29 11.25
CA TYR A 73 19.66 -35.15 12.40
C TYR A 73 19.64 -33.72 12.96
N LEU A 74 20.80 -33.06 13.04
CA LEU A 74 20.89 -31.67 13.48
C LEU A 74 20.12 -30.73 12.53
N ASN A 75 20.25 -30.91 11.23
CA ASN A 75 19.51 -30.11 10.23
C ASN A 75 18.01 -30.34 10.34
N LEU A 76 17.56 -31.60 10.46
CA LEU A 76 16.15 -31.92 10.65
C LEU A 76 15.59 -31.24 11.91
N PHE A 77 16.33 -31.26 13.02
CA PHE A 77 15.92 -30.63 14.26
C PHE A 77 15.78 -29.11 14.11
N ILE A 78 16.76 -28.44 13.49
CA ILE A 78 16.72 -26.99 13.27
C ILE A 78 15.55 -26.61 12.37
N ASP A 79 15.29 -27.35 11.30
CA ASP A 79 14.20 -27.08 10.36
C ASP A 79 12.82 -27.20 11.03
N MET A 80 12.65 -28.14 11.98
CA MET A 80 11.44 -28.22 12.79
C MET A 80 11.23 -26.98 13.66
N PHE A 81 12.30 -26.46 14.28
CA PHE A 81 12.23 -25.24 15.10
C PHE A 81 11.93 -24.01 14.25
N ILE A 82 12.56 -23.91 13.08
CA ILE A 82 12.28 -22.88 12.08
C ILE A 82 10.79 -22.96 11.73
N LEU A 83 10.26 -24.11 11.29
CA LEU A 83 8.84 -24.24 10.93
C LEU A 83 7.86 -23.84 12.06
N ALA A 84 8.16 -24.20 13.31
CA ALA A 84 7.28 -23.96 14.46
C ALA A 84 7.24 -22.47 14.89
N LEU A 85 8.35 -21.76 14.76
CA LEU A 85 8.53 -20.41 15.30
C LEU A 85 7.45 -19.40 14.82
N PRO A 86 7.20 -19.20 13.51
CA PRO A 86 6.18 -18.25 13.03
C PRO A 86 4.76 -18.68 13.40
N GLN A 87 4.50 -19.99 13.51
CA GLN A 87 3.17 -20.50 13.86
C GLN A 87 2.75 -20.01 15.26
N THR A 88 3.68 -19.97 16.22
CA THR A 88 3.38 -19.49 17.58
C THR A 88 2.88 -18.03 17.63
N VAL A 89 3.30 -17.20 16.68
CA VAL A 89 2.90 -15.78 16.56
C VAL A 89 1.61 -15.66 15.76
N ILE A 90 1.50 -16.36 14.62
CA ILE A 90 0.34 -16.29 13.73
C ILE A 90 -0.95 -16.67 14.47
N TRP A 91 -0.90 -17.69 15.32
CA TRP A 91 -2.07 -18.14 16.07
C TRP A 91 -2.53 -17.15 17.14
N LYS A 92 -1.62 -16.29 17.65
CA LYS A 92 -1.92 -15.22 18.62
C LYS A 92 -2.44 -13.93 18.00
N LEU A 93 -2.33 -13.75 16.67
CA LEU A 93 -2.82 -12.55 15.97
C LEU A 93 -4.35 -12.43 16.04
N GLN A 94 -4.86 -11.20 16.26
CA GLN A 94 -6.28 -10.89 16.27
C GLN A 94 -6.82 -10.61 14.85
N ILE A 95 -6.87 -11.65 14.01
CA ILE A 95 -7.40 -11.59 12.63
C ILE A 95 -8.46 -12.68 12.38
N VAL A 96 -9.28 -12.48 11.35
CA VAL A 96 -10.34 -13.43 10.92
C VAL A 96 -9.75 -14.82 10.67
N ARG A 97 -10.40 -15.87 11.18
CA ARG A 97 -9.93 -17.28 11.14
C ARG A 97 -9.50 -17.75 9.76
N ASN A 98 -10.20 -17.35 8.70
CA ASN A 98 -9.87 -17.76 7.32
C ASN A 98 -8.53 -17.16 6.86
N LYS A 99 -8.28 -15.87 7.14
CA LYS A 99 -7.00 -15.21 6.82
C LYS A 99 -5.86 -15.80 7.65
N LYS A 100 -6.13 -16.13 8.92
CA LYS A 100 -5.17 -16.81 9.81
C LYS A 100 -4.74 -18.17 9.25
N ALA A 101 -5.69 -18.98 8.79
CA ALA A 101 -5.42 -20.27 8.19
C ALA A 101 -4.61 -20.15 6.87
N SER A 102 -4.94 -19.17 6.02
CA SER A 102 -4.18 -18.93 4.78
C SER A 102 -2.73 -18.53 5.05
N ILE A 103 -2.50 -17.62 6.00
CA ILE A 103 -1.15 -17.20 6.39
C ILE A 103 -0.39 -18.37 7.00
N ALA A 104 -1.00 -19.10 7.93
CA ALA A 104 -0.39 -20.29 8.54
C ALA A 104 0.04 -21.32 7.49
N ALA A 105 -0.82 -21.59 6.48
CA ALA A 105 -0.54 -22.54 5.41
C ALA A 105 0.67 -22.15 4.55
N ILE A 106 0.84 -20.86 4.26
CA ILE A 106 2.00 -20.33 3.52
C ILE A 106 3.31 -20.65 4.25
N PHE A 107 3.36 -20.38 5.56
CA PHE A 107 4.53 -20.69 6.38
C PHE A 107 4.68 -22.20 6.65
N SER A 108 3.65 -23.01 6.42
CA SER A 108 3.70 -24.47 6.52
C SER A 108 4.28 -25.19 5.29
N ILE A 109 4.54 -24.48 4.18
CA ILE A 109 5.18 -25.05 2.98
C ILE A 109 6.56 -25.63 3.30
N GLY A 110 7.26 -25.08 4.31
CA GLY A 110 8.51 -25.63 4.85
C GLY A 110 8.39 -27.04 5.44
N GLY A 111 7.17 -27.56 5.66
CA GLY A 111 6.98 -28.96 6.01
C GLY A 111 7.46 -29.93 4.91
N LEU A 112 7.49 -29.49 3.64
CA LEU A 112 8.00 -30.30 2.54
C LEU A 112 9.53 -30.49 2.60
N SER A 113 10.29 -29.48 3.07
CA SER A 113 11.74 -29.63 3.25
C SER A 113 12.05 -30.61 4.39
N ILE A 114 11.29 -30.53 5.49
CA ILE A 114 11.37 -31.50 6.60
C ILE A 114 11.08 -32.93 6.11
N LEU A 115 10.07 -33.11 5.25
CA LEU A 115 9.76 -34.43 4.68
C LEU A 115 10.93 -34.97 3.85
N CYS A 116 11.56 -34.13 3.01
CA CYS A 116 12.76 -34.51 2.27
C CYS A 116 13.92 -34.90 3.21
N ALA A 117 14.13 -34.14 4.30
CA ALA A 117 15.15 -34.44 5.30
C ALA A 117 14.90 -35.78 6.02
N ILE A 118 13.65 -36.10 6.36
CA ILE A 118 13.27 -37.40 6.94
C ILE A 118 13.55 -38.55 5.96
N ILE A 119 13.15 -38.38 4.70
CA ILE A 119 13.36 -39.40 3.65
C ILE A 119 14.86 -39.61 3.38
N LYS A 120 15.70 -38.57 3.53
CA LYS A 120 17.15 -38.60 3.32
C LYS A 120 17.90 -39.49 4.34
N ILE A 121 17.46 -39.50 5.61
CA ILE A 121 18.17 -40.22 6.70
C ILE A 121 18.32 -41.73 6.44
N PRO A 122 17.27 -42.48 6.04
CA PRO A 122 17.40 -43.89 5.66
C PRO A 122 18.41 -44.14 4.53
N PHE A 123 18.48 -43.26 3.54
CA PHE A 123 19.45 -43.39 2.45
C PHE A 123 20.89 -43.23 2.94
N ILE A 124 21.14 -42.33 3.90
CA ILE A 124 22.45 -42.19 4.56
C ILE A 124 22.79 -43.45 5.38
N HIS A 125 21.81 -44.06 6.05
CA HIS A 125 22.01 -45.34 6.75
C HIS A 125 22.37 -46.49 5.80
N LEU A 126 21.82 -46.49 4.59
CA LEU A 126 22.05 -47.52 3.56
C LEU A 126 23.32 -47.28 2.74
N LEU A 127 23.94 -46.10 2.84
CA LEU A 127 25.23 -45.83 2.20
C LEU A 127 26.32 -46.72 2.81
N LYS A 128 26.95 -47.51 1.94
CA LYS A 128 28.19 -48.23 2.24
C LYS A 128 29.37 -47.36 1.81
N TYR A 129 30.03 -46.74 2.78
CA TYR A 129 31.25 -45.94 2.54
C TYR A 129 32.49 -46.81 2.31
N THR A 130 32.39 -48.12 2.58
CA THR A 130 33.46 -49.10 2.46
C THR A 130 33.27 -49.94 1.20
N GLY A 131 34.01 -49.63 0.12
CA GLY A 131 34.48 -50.48 -1.01
C GLY A 131 33.59 -51.51 -1.75
N GLU A 132 32.42 -51.88 -1.24
CA GLU A 132 31.60 -53.01 -1.72
C GLU A 132 30.41 -52.57 -2.61
N GLY A 133 30.49 -51.40 -3.23
CA GLY A 133 29.45 -50.90 -4.12
C GLY A 133 29.81 -49.56 -4.74
N ASP A 134 29.07 -49.19 -5.80
CA ASP A 134 29.20 -47.88 -6.44
C ASP A 134 28.69 -46.78 -5.49
N THR A 135 29.63 -46.17 -4.77
CA THR A 135 29.38 -45.10 -3.82
C THR A 135 28.83 -43.86 -4.52
N ALA A 136 29.24 -43.60 -5.76
CA ALA A 136 28.76 -42.46 -6.54
C ALA A 136 27.27 -42.61 -6.88
N TYR A 137 26.83 -43.81 -7.24
CA TYR A 137 25.41 -44.10 -7.46
C TYR A 137 24.56 -43.93 -6.19
N GLY A 138 25.03 -44.45 -5.03
CA GLY A 138 24.33 -44.29 -3.75
C GLY A 138 24.22 -42.84 -3.29
N ILE A 139 25.30 -42.08 -3.46
CA ILE A 139 25.40 -40.66 -3.08
C ILE A 139 24.49 -39.78 -3.98
N SER A 140 24.32 -40.13 -5.26
CA SER A 140 23.47 -39.35 -6.20
C SER A 140 22.03 -39.16 -5.70
N ARG A 141 21.44 -40.19 -5.06
CA ARG A 141 20.07 -40.13 -4.50
C ARG A 141 19.96 -39.14 -3.35
N ILE A 142 21.00 -39.06 -2.52
CA ILE A 142 21.07 -38.12 -1.39
C ILE A 142 21.27 -36.70 -1.90
N TYR A 143 22.07 -36.50 -2.95
CA TYR A 143 22.21 -35.19 -3.58
C TYR A 143 20.91 -34.71 -4.23
N LEU A 144 20.16 -35.57 -4.91
CA LEU A 144 18.85 -35.21 -5.48
C LEU A 144 17.86 -34.75 -4.40
N LEU A 145 17.82 -35.45 -3.26
CA LEU A 145 16.99 -35.04 -2.11
C LEU A 145 17.47 -33.73 -1.50
N THR A 146 18.79 -33.56 -1.32
CA THR A 146 19.39 -32.33 -0.81
C THR A 146 19.14 -31.12 -1.73
N PHE A 147 19.18 -31.32 -3.04
CA PHE A 147 18.89 -30.28 -4.02
C PHE A 147 17.41 -29.88 -4.00
N THR A 148 16.52 -30.87 -3.88
CA THR A 148 15.07 -30.65 -3.74
C THR A 148 14.75 -29.89 -2.46
N GLU A 149 15.35 -30.29 -1.34
CA GLU A 149 15.24 -29.63 -0.03
C GLU A 149 15.70 -28.17 -0.09
N THR A 150 16.85 -27.90 -0.73
CA THR A 150 17.38 -26.54 -0.90
C THR A 150 16.45 -25.68 -1.77
N THR A 151 15.90 -26.25 -2.84
CA THR A 151 14.97 -25.56 -3.73
C THR A 151 13.66 -25.21 -3.00
N LEU A 152 13.14 -26.13 -2.18
CA LEU A 152 11.96 -25.89 -1.34
C LEU A 152 12.23 -24.81 -0.29
N ALA A 153 13.42 -24.79 0.32
CA ALA A 153 13.81 -23.75 1.27
C ALA A 153 13.88 -22.36 0.60
N MET A 154 14.40 -22.27 -0.63
CA MET A 154 14.39 -21.03 -1.43
C MET A 154 12.97 -20.60 -1.80
N LEU A 155 12.08 -21.55 -2.12
CA LEU A 155 10.67 -21.25 -2.35
C LEU A 155 10.03 -20.64 -1.08
N VAL A 156 10.23 -21.24 0.09
CA VAL A 156 9.70 -20.73 1.37
C VAL A 156 10.23 -19.32 1.68
N PHE A 157 11.48 -19.04 1.35
CA PHE A 157 12.08 -17.71 1.51
C PHE A 157 11.41 -16.67 0.60
N THR A 158 11.10 -17.03 -0.64
CA THR A 158 10.56 -16.10 -1.65
C THR A 158 9.05 -15.89 -1.55
N VAL A 159 8.28 -16.89 -1.09
CA VAL A 159 6.81 -16.84 -1.05
C VAL A 159 6.25 -15.62 -0.26
N PRO A 160 6.78 -15.24 0.90
CA PRO A 160 6.31 -14.04 1.62
C PRO A 160 6.56 -12.72 0.88
N ALA A 161 7.55 -12.68 -0.03
CA ALA A 161 7.89 -11.52 -0.84
C ALA A 161 7.13 -11.48 -2.18
N VAL A 162 6.40 -12.55 -2.54
CA VAL A 162 5.56 -12.56 -3.75
C VAL A 162 4.42 -11.55 -3.58
N PRO A 163 4.22 -10.61 -4.53
CA PRO A 163 3.24 -9.54 -4.41
C PRO A 163 1.81 -10.07 -4.21
N LYS A 164 0.98 -9.28 -3.51
CA LYS A 164 -0.46 -9.54 -3.26
C LYS A 164 -1.26 -9.91 -4.53
N GLY A 165 -0.75 -9.60 -5.72
CA GLY A 165 -1.32 -10.02 -7.01
C GLY A 165 -1.48 -11.55 -7.17
N PHE A 166 -0.72 -12.38 -6.45
CA PHE A 166 -0.94 -13.82 -6.46
C PHE A 166 -2.18 -14.24 -5.66
N SER A 167 -2.56 -13.52 -4.60
CA SER A 167 -3.78 -13.83 -3.84
C SER A 167 -5.07 -13.46 -4.58
N GLU A 168 -4.98 -12.57 -5.57
CA GLU A 168 -6.10 -12.09 -6.38
C GLU A 168 -6.17 -12.73 -7.78
N SER A 169 -5.11 -13.44 -8.21
CA SER A 169 -5.07 -14.15 -9.48
C SER A 169 -5.88 -15.46 -9.45
N CYS A 170 -6.40 -15.87 -10.61
CA CYS A 170 -7.12 -17.13 -10.79
C CYS A 170 -6.28 -18.35 -10.37
N PHE A 171 -4.98 -18.31 -10.66
CA PHE A 171 -4.02 -19.36 -10.31
C PHE A 171 -3.78 -19.46 -8.80
N GLY A 172 -3.65 -18.34 -8.08
CA GLY A 172 -3.50 -18.38 -6.62
C GLY A 172 -4.78 -18.81 -5.90
N ARG A 173 -5.96 -18.46 -6.41
CA ARG A 173 -7.24 -19.02 -5.94
C ARG A 173 -7.32 -20.54 -6.15
N HIS A 174 -6.74 -21.04 -7.25
CA HIS A 174 -6.70 -22.48 -7.56
C HIS A 174 -5.75 -23.24 -6.62
N ILE A 175 -4.53 -22.75 -6.41
CA ILE A 175 -3.57 -23.32 -5.44
C ILE A 175 -4.16 -23.30 -4.02
N MET A 176 -4.81 -22.21 -3.62
CA MET A 176 -5.44 -22.11 -2.31
C MET A 176 -6.61 -23.10 -2.16
N ARG A 177 -7.41 -23.33 -3.22
CA ARG A 177 -8.45 -24.35 -3.24
C ARG A 177 -7.88 -25.77 -3.12
N ILE A 178 -6.75 -26.07 -3.77
CA ILE A 178 -6.07 -27.37 -3.64
C ILE A 178 -5.58 -27.57 -2.20
N MET A 179 -4.90 -26.58 -1.61
CA MET A 179 -4.41 -26.62 -0.23
C MET A 179 -5.53 -26.76 0.82
N LEU A 180 -6.67 -26.08 0.62
CA LEU A 180 -7.85 -26.17 1.50
C LEU A 180 -8.64 -27.48 1.31
N SER A 181 -8.60 -28.08 0.11
CA SER A 181 -9.25 -29.39 -0.15
C SER A 181 -8.53 -30.56 0.54
N ALA A 182 -7.21 -30.46 0.72
CA ALA A 182 -6.41 -31.46 1.44
C ALA A 182 -6.74 -31.50 2.95
N THR A 183 -7.13 -30.36 3.55
CA THR A 183 -7.54 -30.28 4.96
C THR A 183 -8.99 -30.74 5.19
N THR A 184 -9.86 -30.70 4.17
CA THR A 184 -11.25 -31.19 4.29
C THR A 184 -11.35 -32.72 4.19
N ALA A 185 -10.38 -33.38 3.54
CA ALA A 185 -10.31 -34.85 3.51
C ALA A 185 -9.96 -35.45 4.88
N ALA A 186 -9.05 -34.81 5.63
CA ALA A 186 -8.67 -35.25 6.98
C ALA A 186 -9.78 -35.00 8.03
N MET A 187 -10.55 -33.91 7.91
CA MET A 187 -11.65 -33.62 8.84
C MET A 187 -12.91 -34.46 8.61
N ARG A 188 -13.11 -35.04 7.41
CA ARG A 188 -14.26 -35.93 7.12
C ARG A 188 -14.12 -37.33 7.71
N LEU A 189 -12.95 -37.73 8.18
CA LEU A 189 -12.73 -39.04 8.82
C LEU A 189 -12.97 -39.03 10.34
N SER A 190 -13.07 -37.86 10.98
CA SER A 190 -13.28 -37.76 12.45
C SER A 190 -14.74 -37.46 12.85
N ALA A 191 -15.59 -36.98 11.94
CA ALA A 191 -16.97 -36.60 12.23
C ALA A 191 -18.03 -37.69 11.93
N ARG A 192 -17.65 -38.97 11.93
CA ARG A 192 -18.59 -40.11 11.94
C ARG A 192 -18.67 -40.71 13.34
N ARG A 193 -19.32 -39.99 14.25
CA ARG A 193 -20.00 -40.52 15.46
C ARG A 193 -20.55 -39.32 16.22
N ILE A 194 -21.85 -39.07 16.08
CA ILE A 194 -22.81 -38.65 17.11
C ILE A 194 -24.18 -38.53 16.41
N ASN A 195 -25.18 -39.19 16.98
CA ASN A 195 -26.55 -39.37 16.48
C ASN A 195 -27.37 -38.05 16.55
N PRO A 196 -28.43 -37.89 15.74
CA PRO A 196 -29.24 -36.68 15.69
C PRO A 196 -30.45 -36.77 16.63
N ARG A 197 -30.73 -35.72 17.41
CA ARG A 197 -32.08 -35.38 17.87
C ARG A 197 -32.18 -33.87 18.04
N VAL A 198 -33.05 -33.24 17.24
CA VAL A 198 -34.07 -32.22 17.61
C VAL A 198 -34.53 -31.53 16.30
N ALA A 199 -35.86 -31.39 16.18
CA ALA A 199 -36.63 -31.03 14.99
C ALA A 199 -36.43 -29.58 14.50
N PRO A 200 -36.70 -29.28 13.21
CA PRO A 200 -36.65 -27.92 12.69
C PRO A 200 -37.97 -27.17 12.97
N VAL A 201 -37.85 -25.94 13.47
CA VAL A 201 -38.92 -24.94 13.57
C VAL A 201 -39.12 -24.30 12.19
N LEU A 202 -40.37 -24.29 11.73
CA LEU A 202 -40.84 -23.66 10.50
C LEU A 202 -40.70 -22.13 10.57
N ILE A 203 -39.98 -21.54 9.59
CA ILE A 203 -40.02 -20.11 9.29
C ILE A 203 -40.61 -19.94 7.88
N ALA A 204 -41.63 -19.09 7.78
CA ALA A 204 -42.43 -18.83 6.58
C ALA A 204 -41.62 -18.20 5.42
N PRO A 205 -42.05 -18.40 4.16
CA PRO A 205 -41.32 -17.93 2.98
C PRO A 205 -41.60 -16.45 2.67
N LYS A 206 -40.54 -15.69 2.34
CA LYS A 206 -40.64 -14.36 1.72
C LYS A 206 -40.99 -14.46 0.23
N PRO A 207 -41.70 -13.48 -0.35
CA PRO A 207 -42.25 -13.58 -1.71
C PRO A 207 -41.17 -13.44 -2.79
N LYS A 208 -41.33 -14.24 -3.84
CA LYS A 208 -40.54 -14.20 -5.09
C LYS A 208 -40.96 -12.99 -5.92
N VAL A 209 -40.00 -12.16 -6.31
CA VAL A 209 -40.13 -11.27 -7.48
C VAL A 209 -39.27 -11.84 -8.59
N SER A 210 -39.91 -12.06 -9.72
CA SER A 210 -39.38 -12.67 -10.93
C SER A 210 -38.57 -11.65 -11.73
N PHE A 211 -37.35 -12.01 -12.14
CA PHE A 211 -36.79 -11.54 -13.41
C PHE A 211 -36.08 -12.73 -14.07
N GLY A 212 -36.74 -13.29 -15.07
CA GLY A 212 -36.11 -14.19 -16.02
C GLY A 212 -35.39 -13.38 -17.09
N GLN A 213 -34.16 -13.76 -17.40
CA GLN A 213 -33.76 -14.11 -18.76
C GLN A 213 -32.34 -14.68 -18.72
N SER A 214 -32.26 -15.95 -19.11
CA SER A 214 -31.05 -16.68 -19.46
C SER A 214 -30.44 -16.09 -20.73
N ILE A 215 -29.13 -15.80 -20.72
CA ILE A 215 -28.38 -15.63 -21.97
C ILE A 215 -27.22 -16.62 -21.95
N ASN A 216 -27.26 -17.52 -22.94
CA ASN A 216 -26.28 -18.54 -23.24
C ASN A 216 -24.98 -17.93 -23.77
N PHE A 217 -23.87 -18.50 -23.32
CA PHE A 217 -22.56 -18.33 -23.95
C PHE A 217 -22.56 -18.95 -25.34
N THR A 218 -22.21 -18.18 -26.38
CA THR A 218 -21.70 -18.70 -27.66
C THR A 218 -20.54 -17.85 -28.16
N GLN A 219 -19.55 -18.54 -28.73
CA GLN A 219 -18.28 -18.02 -29.22
C GLN A 219 -18.43 -17.17 -30.49
N ALA A 220 -17.56 -16.17 -30.57
CA ALA A 220 -16.87 -15.56 -31.73
C ALA A 220 -17.58 -15.49 -33.10
N HIS A 221 -17.66 -14.28 -33.67
CA HIS A 221 -17.21 -14.00 -35.04
C HIS A 221 -16.88 -12.52 -35.23
N CYS A 222 -15.76 -12.27 -35.89
CA CYS A 222 -15.27 -10.98 -36.35
C CYS A 222 -16.06 -10.55 -37.60
N PHE A 223 -16.60 -9.34 -37.63
CA PHE A 223 -17.07 -8.67 -38.85
C PHE A 223 -16.80 -7.17 -38.78
N SER A 224 -16.14 -6.67 -39.82
CA SER A 224 -15.99 -5.24 -40.10
C SER A 224 -17.32 -4.65 -40.53
N SER A 225 -17.71 -3.50 -39.98
CA SER A 225 -18.62 -2.58 -40.65
C SER A 225 -18.13 -1.15 -40.47
N THR A 226 -18.04 -0.48 -41.60
CA THR A 226 -17.76 0.93 -41.78
C THR A 226 -18.97 1.77 -41.37
N GLY A 227 -18.69 2.88 -40.66
CA GLY A 227 -19.47 4.11 -40.75
C GLY A 227 -20.71 4.24 -39.86
N GLN A 228 -20.52 4.79 -38.66
CA GLN A 228 -21.18 6.03 -38.25
C GLN A 228 -20.41 6.62 -37.05
N LEU A 229 -19.84 7.82 -37.26
CA LEU A 229 -19.26 8.65 -36.21
C LEU A 229 -20.36 9.05 -35.22
N SER A 230 -20.57 8.23 -34.20
CA SER A 230 -21.12 8.73 -32.94
C SER A 230 -20.00 9.46 -32.23
N TYR A 231 -20.05 10.79 -32.22
CA TYR A 231 -19.26 11.58 -31.28
C TYR A 231 -19.56 11.02 -29.88
N ALA A 232 -18.53 10.46 -29.22
CA ALA A 232 -18.62 10.13 -27.82
C ALA A 232 -18.89 11.43 -27.06
N ILE A 233 -20.15 11.63 -26.66
CA ILE A 233 -20.55 12.77 -25.84
C ILE A 233 -20.03 12.45 -24.44
N ASN A 234 -18.81 12.90 -24.18
CA ASN A 234 -18.07 12.91 -22.92
C ASN A 234 -17.07 11.76 -22.68
N THR A 235 -15.78 12.07 -22.88
CA THR A 235 -14.62 11.25 -22.47
C THR A 235 -14.28 11.40 -20.99
N ASN A 236 -14.98 12.28 -20.25
CA ASN A 236 -14.81 12.41 -18.81
C ASN A 236 -15.63 11.33 -18.07
N PRO A 237 -15.01 10.30 -17.47
CA PRO A 237 -15.72 9.30 -16.68
C PRO A 237 -16.38 9.88 -15.41
N ASN A 238 -15.98 11.09 -14.99
CA ASN A 238 -16.47 11.78 -13.79
C ASN A 238 -16.93 13.20 -14.16
N PRO A 239 -18.09 13.37 -14.83
CA PRO A 239 -18.58 14.70 -15.18
C PRO A 239 -18.83 15.56 -13.93
N PRO A 240 -18.68 16.89 -14.03
CA PRO A 240 -18.92 17.80 -12.93
C PRO A 240 -20.37 17.67 -12.46
N LEU A 241 -20.56 17.40 -11.17
CA LEU A 241 -21.88 17.12 -10.62
C LEU A 241 -22.62 18.42 -10.32
N GLY A 242 -21.90 19.45 -9.85
CA GLY A 242 -22.45 20.78 -9.57
C GLY A 242 -23.77 20.72 -8.78
N ILE A 243 -24.76 21.52 -9.19
CA ILE A 243 -26.02 21.67 -8.45
C ILE A 243 -26.89 20.43 -8.53
N LYS A 244 -26.63 19.54 -9.49
CA LYS A 244 -27.37 18.28 -9.62
C LYS A 244 -27.07 17.32 -8.47
N ASN A 245 -25.95 17.52 -7.77
CA ASN A 245 -25.62 16.77 -6.56
C ASN A 245 -26.31 17.32 -5.30
N ALA A 246 -26.85 18.53 -5.36
CA ALA A 246 -27.44 19.18 -4.20
C ALA A 246 -28.75 18.47 -3.81
N SER A 247 -28.69 17.71 -2.72
CA SER A 247 -29.80 17.00 -2.10
C SER A 247 -30.05 17.45 -0.66
N ASN A 248 -29.06 18.10 -0.04
CA ASN A 248 -29.10 18.58 1.33
C ASN A 248 -29.29 20.10 1.39
N ASN A 249 -30.36 20.52 2.07
CA ASN A 249 -30.73 21.93 2.27
C ASN A 249 -30.72 22.33 3.76
N THR A 250 -30.17 21.50 4.65
CA THR A 250 -30.01 21.84 6.07
C THR A 250 -28.56 22.24 6.37
N PRO A 251 -28.31 23.20 7.28
CA PRO A 251 -26.94 23.54 7.64
C PRO A 251 -26.23 22.40 8.37
N SER A 252 -25.02 22.03 7.93
CA SER A 252 -24.16 21.05 8.59
C SER A 252 -23.20 21.70 9.58
N ARG A 253 -23.00 21.04 10.71
CA ARG A 253 -22.15 21.48 11.82
C ARG A 253 -20.79 20.83 11.70
N ILE A 254 -19.75 21.64 11.65
CA ILE A 254 -18.39 21.22 11.34
C ILE A 254 -17.51 21.32 12.60
N GLY A 255 -16.75 20.27 12.87
CA GLY A 255 -15.66 20.27 13.84
C GLY A 255 -14.31 20.20 13.15
N LEU A 256 -13.37 21.08 13.49
CA LEU A 256 -12.03 21.13 12.89
C LEU A 256 -10.95 20.88 13.94
N ILE A 257 -10.29 19.73 13.85
CA ILE A 257 -9.16 19.38 14.70
C ILE A 257 -7.86 19.80 14.02
N GLY A 258 -6.99 20.57 14.70
CA GLY A 258 -5.76 21.10 14.10
C GLY A 258 -5.93 22.43 13.36
N ALA A 259 -6.91 23.24 13.78
CA ALA A 259 -7.30 24.48 13.10
C ALA A 259 -6.20 25.56 12.98
N ARG A 260 -5.12 25.48 13.76
CA ARG A 260 -4.01 26.47 13.73
C ARG A 260 -3.13 26.39 12.47
N GLY A 261 -3.01 25.21 11.87
CA GLY A 261 -2.12 25.01 10.72
C GLY A 261 -2.54 25.83 9.50
N TYR A 262 -1.62 26.04 8.54
CA TYR A 262 -1.92 26.80 7.32
C TYR A 262 -3.14 26.27 6.56
N THR A 263 -3.25 24.94 6.42
CA THR A 263 -4.41 24.30 5.80
C THR A 263 -5.69 24.51 6.61
N GLY A 264 -5.62 24.42 7.94
CA GLY A 264 -6.76 24.66 8.81
C GLY A 264 -7.30 26.08 8.67
N GLN A 265 -6.41 27.07 8.64
CA GLN A 265 -6.77 28.47 8.42
C GLN A 265 -7.38 28.71 7.03
N ALA A 266 -6.81 28.12 5.97
CA ALA A 266 -7.37 28.20 4.62
C ALA A 266 -8.79 27.58 4.55
N LEU A 267 -9.03 26.49 5.29
CA LEU A 267 -10.35 25.87 5.38
C LEU A 267 -11.34 26.72 6.18
N ILE A 268 -10.91 27.33 7.29
CA ILE A 268 -11.76 28.26 8.07
C ILE A 268 -12.27 29.40 7.18
N ASP A 269 -11.38 29.96 6.35
CA ASP A 269 -11.71 31.00 5.38
C ASP A 269 -12.79 30.57 4.38
N LEU A 270 -12.74 29.33 3.90
CA LEU A 270 -13.73 28.75 3.00
C LEU A 270 -15.04 28.46 3.72
N LEU A 271 -14.97 27.86 4.92
CA LEU A 271 -16.14 27.60 5.75
C LEU A 271 -16.87 28.89 6.14
N ASN A 272 -16.15 30.00 6.37
CA ASN A 272 -16.78 31.30 6.65
C ASN A 272 -17.63 31.82 5.48
N ARG A 273 -17.28 31.45 4.23
CA ARG A 273 -18.02 31.83 3.02
C ARG A 273 -19.15 30.85 2.68
N HIS A 274 -19.07 29.61 3.16
CA HIS A 274 -20.02 28.56 2.79
C HIS A 274 -21.41 28.75 3.43
N PRO A 275 -22.50 28.96 2.68
CA PRO A 275 -23.80 29.32 3.27
C PRO A 275 -24.41 28.24 4.20
N MET A 276 -24.11 26.96 3.94
CA MET A 276 -24.76 25.81 4.61
C MET A 276 -23.83 25.03 5.55
N MET A 277 -22.63 25.54 5.86
CA MET A 277 -21.71 24.88 6.79
C MET A 277 -21.35 25.86 7.90
N ASP A 278 -21.52 25.41 9.15
CA ASP A 278 -21.21 26.19 10.34
C ASP A 278 -20.11 25.51 11.15
N LEU A 279 -18.96 26.16 11.27
CA LEU A 279 -17.85 25.73 12.11
C LEU A 279 -18.20 25.98 13.58
N GLN A 280 -18.43 24.90 14.33
CA GLN A 280 -18.85 24.96 15.73
C GLN A 280 -17.70 24.70 16.71
N TYR A 281 -16.80 23.79 16.35
CA TYR A 281 -15.71 23.37 17.23
C TYR A 281 -14.37 23.49 16.49
N VAL A 282 -13.37 24.06 17.17
CA VAL A 282 -11.99 24.10 16.68
C VAL A 282 -11.03 23.67 17.77
N SER A 283 -10.13 22.74 17.45
CA SER A 283 -9.15 22.24 18.42
C SER A 283 -7.73 22.75 18.12
N SER A 284 -7.08 23.31 19.15
CA SER A 284 -5.67 23.66 19.19
C SER A 284 -5.15 23.71 20.63
N ARG A 285 -4.12 22.91 20.93
CA ARG A 285 -3.46 22.92 22.25
C ARG A 285 -2.77 24.25 22.55
N GLU A 286 -2.22 24.91 21.53
CA GLU A 286 -1.43 26.14 21.69
C GLU A 286 -2.31 27.38 21.82
N LEU A 287 -3.47 27.39 21.14
CA LEU A 287 -4.39 28.52 21.13
C LEU A 287 -5.58 28.36 22.07
N GLN A 288 -5.59 27.32 22.91
CA GLN A 288 -6.70 27.01 23.81
C GLN A 288 -7.15 28.25 24.60
N GLY A 289 -8.47 28.50 24.62
CA GLY A 289 -9.09 29.63 25.29
C GLY A 289 -9.06 30.94 24.50
N GLN A 290 -8.35 31.00 23.36
CA GLN A 290 -8.35 32.18 22.49
C GLN A 290 -9.52 32.13 21.50
N GLU A 291 -10.00 33.30 21.10
CA GLU A 291 -11.04 33.44 20.08
C GLU A 291 -10.48 33.20 18.67
N LEU A 292 -11.20 32.41 17.87
CA LEU A 292 -10.89 32.17 16.47
C LEU A 292 -11.07 33.46 15.67
N LYS A 293 -9.97 34.00 15.15
CA LYS A 293 -9.99 35.16 14.25
C LYS A 293 -10.34 34.72 12.83
N GLY A 294 -11.01 35.61 12.08
CA GLY A 294 -11.34 35.38 10.66
C GLY A 294 -12.65 34.62 10.40
N TYR A 295 -13.30 34.09 11.44
CA TYR A 295 -14.62 33.46 11.32
C TYR A 295 -15.70 34.40 11.88
N THR A 296 -16.64 34.82 11.04
CA THR A 296 -17.60 35.90 11.37
C THR A 296 -19.01 35.41 11.67
N LYS A 297 -19.32 34.15 11.37
CA LYS A 297 -20.68 33.61 11.57
C LYS A 297 -21.04 33.40 13.04
N ARG A 298 -20.03 33.09 13.87
CA ARG A 298 -20.21 32.93 15.32
C ARG A 298 -18.88 33.15 16.04
N LYS A 299 -18.96 33.43 17.32
CA LYS A 299 -17.80 33.40 18.20
C LYS A 299 -17.43 31.95 18.50
N VAL A 300 -16.24 31.53 18.07
CA VAL A 300 -15.67 30.20 18.34
C VAL A 300 -14.42 30.38 19.18
N ILE A 301 -14.26 29.56 20.22
CA ILE A 301 -13.08 29.55 21.08
C ILE A 301 -12.31 28.27 20.79
N TYR A 302 -10.98 28.37 20.71
CA TYR A 302 -10.13 27.19 20.58
C TYR A 302 -10.21 26.32 21.83
N GLU A 303 -10.48 25.04 21.62
CA GLU A 303 -10.50 24.01 22.65
C GLU A 303 -9.30 23.07 22.50
N SER A 304 -9.03 22.24 23.51
CA SER A 304 -8.01 21.19 23.42
C SER A 304 -8.67 19.82 23.45
N LEU A 305 -9.53 19.56 22.48
CA LEU A 305 -10.35 18.34 22.42
C LEU A 305 -9.51 17.06 22.37
N SER A 306 -9.74 16.15 23.32
CA SER A 306 -9.23 14.78 23.30
C SER A 306 -10.06 13.88 22.38
N PRO A 307 -9.54 12.71 21.94
CA PRO A 307 -10.33 11.74 21.17
C PRO A 307 -11.64 11.33 21.85
N GLU A 308 -11.63 11.18 23.18
CA GLU A 308 -12.81 10.83 23.98
C GLU A 308 -13.85 11.95 23.97
N GLU A 309 -13.42 13.21 24.08
CA GLU A 309 -14.30 14.38 24.01
C GLU A 309 -14.91 14.55 22.62
N VAL A 310 -14.11 14.33 21.56
CA VAL A 310 -14.59 14.30 20.17
C VAL A 310 -15.67 13.23 19.99
N ALA A 311 -15.43 12.02 20.50
CA ALA A 311 -16.40 10.93 20.43
C ALA A 311 -17.67 11.22 21.25
N GLN A 312 -17.58 11.97 22.35
CA GLN A 312 -18.75 12.38 23.12
C GLN A 312 -19.58 13.42 22.37
N LEU A 313 -18.94 14.46 21.81
CA LEU A 313 -19.60 15.49 21.00
C LEU A 313 -20.32 14.89 19.78
N ASP A 314 -19.71 13.87 19.19
CA ASP A 314 -20.27 13.10 18.09
C ASP A 314 -21.53 12.31 18.49
N LYS A 315 -21.47 11.58 19.61
CA LYS A 315 -22.63 10.84 20.16
C LYS A 315 -23.78 11.74 20.57
N ASP A 316 -23.46 12.94 21.06
CA ASP A 316 -24.45 13.97 21.39
C ASP A 316 -25.07 14.62 20.14
N GLY A 317 -24.61 14.21 18.94
CA GLY A 317 -25.07 14.71 17.66
C GLY A 317 -24.81 16.20 17.52
N LYS A 318 -23.68 16.72 18.04
CA LYS A 318 -23.32 18.15 17.98
C LYS A 318 -22.57 18.51 16.70
N VAL A 319 -21.95 17.53 16.05
CA VAL A 319 -21.14 17.70 14.84
C VAL A 319 -21.61 16.70 13.80
N ASP A 320 -21.78 17.15 12.56
CA ASP A 320 -22.19 16.32 11.43
C ASP A 320 -20.97 15.92 10.57
N CYS A 321 -19.90 16.71 10.61
CA CYS A 321 -18.64 16.41 9.92
C CYS A 321 -17.42 16.84 10.74
N TRP A 322 -16.48 15.91 10.90
CA TRP A 322 -15.18 16.14 11.51
C TRP A 322 -14.08 16.24 10.45
N VAL A 323 -13.34 17.34 10.48
CA VAL A 323 -12.15 17.53 9.65
C VAL A 323 -10.90 17.45 10.52
N MET A 324 -9.99 16.56 10.15
CA MET A 324 -8.72 16.32 10.83
C MET A 324 -7.59 16.98 10.02
N ALA A 325 -7.15 18.17 10.44
CA ALA A 325 -5.99 18.89 9.90
C ALA A 325 -4.75 18.61 10.77
N LEU A 326 -4.44 17.34 10.96
CA LEU A 326 -3.39 16.86 11.87
C LEU A 326 -2.12 16.43 11.10
N PRO A 327 -0.96 16.39 11.76
CA PRO A 327 0.23 15.77 11.18
C PRO A 327 0.01 14.28 10.89
N ASN A 328 0.73 13.75 9.90
CA ASN A 328 0.69 12.32 9.56
C ASN A 328 0.97 11.42 10.77
N GLY A 329 0.21 10.34 10.91
CA GLY A 329 0.28 9.36 12.00
C GLY A 329 -0.42 9.79 13.29
N VAL A 330 -1.10 10.94 13.31
CA VAL A 330 -1.79 11.47 14.51
C VAL A 330 -3.32 11.31 14.41
N CYS A 331 -3.86 11.01 13.24
CA CYS A 331 -5.30 10.93 13.03
C CYS A 331 -5.92 9.67 13.65
N GLN A 332 -5.18 8.55 13.66
CA GLN A 332 -5.65 7.23 14.10
C GLN A 332 -6.46 7.22 15.41
N PRO A 333 -6.01 7.84 16.52
CA PRO A 333 -6.77 7.79 17.78
C PRO A 333 -8.14 8.47 17.70
N PHE A 334 -8.29 9.51 16.89
CA PHE A 334 -9.57 10.19 16.68
C PHE A 334 -10.52 9.34 15.85
N VAL A 335 -10.00 8.69 14.80
CA VAL A 335 -10.77 7.76 13.97
C VAL A 335 -11.24 6.56 14.79
N ASP A 336 -10.36 5.99 15.63
CA ASP A 336 -10.68 4.88 16.52
C ASP A 336 -11.75 5.26 17.55
N ALA A 337 -11.68 6.48 18.10
CA ALA A 337 -12.66 6.99 19.06
C ALA A 337 -14.04 7.23 18.44
N LEU A 338 -14.09 7.73 17.20
CA LEU A 338 -15.33 7.93 16.45
C LEU A 338 -15.96 6.61 15.97
N GLY A 339 -15.13 5.60 15.66
CA GLY A 339 -15.61 4.26 15.31
C GLY A 339 -16.62 4.25 14.16
N GLN A 340 -17.77 3.59 14.35
CA GLN A 340 -18.89 3.61 13.37
C GLN A 340 -19.82 4.80 13.65
N SER A 341 -19.29 6.01 13.56
CA SER A 341 -20.07 7.24 13.66
C SER A 341 -20.92 7.46 12.39
N PRO A 342 -22.14 8.03 12.51
CA PRO A 342 -22.89 8.53 11.35
C PRO A 342 -22.27 9.81 10.75
N SER A 343 -21.40 10.50 11.48
CA SER A 343 -20.77 11.75 11.06
C SER A 343 -19.69 11.50 10.00
N LEU A 344 -19.56 12.43 9.07
CA LEU A 344 -18.53 12.37 8.04
C LEU A 344 -17.17 12.70 8.64
N ILE A 345 -16.17 11.84 8.40
CA ILE A 345 -14.78 12.09 8.81
C ILE A 345 -13.96 12.38 7.56
N ILE A 346 -13.27 13.53 7.54
CA ILE A 346 -12.31 13.87 6.50
C ILE A 346 -10.94 14.09 7.13
N ASP A 347 -9.99 13.29 6.68
CA ASP A 347 -8.59 13.43 7.08
C ASP A 347 -7.80 14.15 5.98
N LEU A 348 -7.20 15.29 6.33
CA LEU A 348 -6.31 16.04 5.45
C LEU A 348 -4.87 15.49 5.46
N SER A 349 -4.57 14.56 6.37
CA SER A 349 -3.30 13.86 6.43
C SER A 349 -3.25 12.69 5.45
N ALA A 350 -2.07 12.08 5.31
CA ALA A 350 -1.88 10.93 4.45
C ALA A 350 -2.41 9.60 5.05
N ASP A 351 -2.97 9.60 6.26
CA ASP A 351 -3.40 8.38 6.96
C ASP A 351 -4.67 7.77 6.31
N TYR A 352 -5.69 8.61 6.02
CA TYR A 352 -6.97 8.17 5.44
C TYR A 352 -7.37 8.89 4.14
N SER A 353 -6.46 9.73 3.62
CA SER A 353 -6.37 10.22 2.24
C SER A 353 -7.50 11.15 1.73
N CYS A 354 -7.45 12.42 2.12
CA CYS A 354 -7.63 13.50 1.16
C CYS A 354 -6.34 13.61 0.31
N PRO A 355 -6.41 13.61 -1.04
CA PRO A 355 -5.20 13.57 -1.85
C PRO A 355 -4.20 14.68 -1.54
N GLY A 356 -2.91 14.32 -1.44
CA GLY A 356 -1.85 15.27 -1.12
C GLY A 356 -1.65 16.31 -2.22
N CYS A 357 -1.16 17.51 -1.87
CA CYS A 357 -1.06 18.63 -2.82
C CYS A 357 -0.27 18.32 -4.11
N TYR A 358 0.85 17.61 -4.04
CA TYR A 358 1.58 17.13 -5.22
C TYR A 358 0.82 16.03 -5.95
N SER A 359 0.19 15.13 -5.20
CA SER A 359 -0.60 14.02 -5.74
C SER A 359 -1.76 14.53 -6.57
N THR A 360 -2.53 15.52 -6.09
CA THR A 360 -3.61 16.17 -6.83
C THR A 360 -3.14 16.71 -8.16
N GLY A 361 -2.08 17.55 -8.17
CA GLY A 361 -1.59 18.14 -9.39
C GLY A 361 -1.03 17.10 -10.38
N SER A 362 -0.34 16.08 -9.86
CA SER A 362 0.28 15.04 -10.70
C SER A 362 -0.75 14.10 -11.29
N GLN A 363 -1.77 13.72 -10.52
CA GLN A 363 -2.87 12.88 -10.99
C GLN A 363 -3.68 13.62 -12.07
N LEU A 364 -3.97 14.91 -11.87
CA LEU A 364 -4.64 15.72 -12.90
C LEU A 364 -3.76 15.94 -14.13
N ALA A 365 -2.44 16.02 -13.97
CA ALA A 365 -1.53 16.11 -15.10
C ALA A 365 -1.40 14.79 -15.88
N LEU A 366 -1.58 13.62 -15.25
CA LEU A 366 -1.33 12.31 -15.88
C LEU A 366 -2.62 11.58 -16.31
N ALA A 367 -3.74 11.79 -15.64
CA ALA A 367 -4.98 11.05 -15.88
C ALA A 367 -5.48 11.07 -17.34
N PRO A 368 -5.39 12.18 -18.10
CA PRO A 368 -5.87 12.20 -19.48
C PRO A 368 -5.04 11.35 -20.45
N ILE A 369 -3.79 11.04 -20.13
CA ILE A 369 -2.82 10.47 -21.07
C ILE A 369 -2.38 9.03 -20.71
N LEU A 370 -3.06 8.40 -19.74
CA LEU A 370 -2.69 7.06 -19.25
C LEU A 370 -2.70 5.98 -20.34
N ASP A 371 -3.65 6.05 -21.28
CA ASP A 371 -3.77 5.07 -22.37
C ASP A 371 -2.63 5.15 -23.40
N TYR A 372 -1.89 6.27 -23.40
CA TYR A 372 -0.81 6.56 -24.34
C TYR A 372 0.57 6.37 -23.74
N LEU A 373 0.68 5.84 -22.51
CA LEU A 373 1.97 5.68 -21.84
C LEU A 373 2.84 4.61 -22.54
N GLY A 374 4.05 5.03 -22.95
CA GLY A 374 5.12 4.16 -23.44
C GLY A 374 6.10 3.70 -22.36
N GLY A 375 5.93 4.17 -21.13
CA GLY A 375 6.79 3.86 -20.00
C GLY A 375 6.39 4.62 -18.74
N SER A 376 7.22 4.55 -17.70
CA SER A 376 6.95 5.22 -16.42
C SER A 376 7.12 6.75 -16.55
N PRO A 377 6.07 7.56 -16.29
CA PRO A 377 6.21 9.00 -16.27
C PRO A 377 7.07 9.48 -15.08
N GLN A 378 7.70 10.64 -15.24
CA GLN A 378 8.54 11.28 -14.23
C GLN A 378 7.97 12.65 -13.89
N VAL A 379 7.76 12.91 -12.61
CA VAL A 379 7.22 14.16 -12.09
C VAL A 379 8.31 14.88 -11.29
N PHE A 380 8.73 16.03 -11.77
CA PHE A 380 9.55 16.97 -11.00
C PHE A 380 8.63 18.03 -10.39
N GLY A 381 8.65 18.20 -9.08
CA GLY A 381 7.77 19.13 -8.38
C GLY A 381 8.52 20.14 -7.54
N VAL A 382 8.11 21.41 -7.59
CA VAL A 382 8.62 22.48 -6.73
C VAL A 382 7.48 23.13 -5.98
N SER A 383 7.47 23.03 -4.65
CA SER A 383 6.47 23.65 -3.77
C SER A 383 7.00 24.90 -3.08
N GLY A 384 6.09 25.79 -2.72
CA GLY A 384 6.33 26.78 -1.69
C GLY A 384 6.45 26.14 -0.31
N TYR A 385 7.12 26.84 0.61
CA TYR A 385 7.48 26.31 1.92
C TYR A 385 6.31 26.10 2.89
N SER A 386 5.13 26.67 2.61
CA SER A 386 3.91 26.41 3.39
C SER A 386 3.50 24.93 3.39
N GLY A 387 3.92 24.16 2.38
CA GLY A 387 3.68 22.71 2.32
C GLY A 387 4.39 21.90 3.42
N ALA A 388 5.44 22.45 4.04
CA ALA A 388 6.09 21.83 5.19
C ALA A 388 5.35 22.07 6.52
N GLY A 389 4.31 22.90 6.52
CA GLY A 389 3.53 23.26 7.70
C GLY A 389 4.22 24.29 8.60
N THR A 390 3.69 24.45 9.82
CA THR A 390 4.13 25.48 10.78
C THR A 390 5.24 25.02 11.72
N LYS A 391 5.51 23.71 11.80
CA LYS A 391 6.57 23.17 12.67
C LYS A 391 7.95 23.47 12.06
N PRO A 392 8.88 24.11 12.78
CA PRO A 392 10.19 24.47 12.24
C PRO A 392 10.95 23.28 11.66
N SER A 393 11.55 23.47 10.48
CA SER A 393 12.33 22.50 9.72
C SER A 393 13.20 23.23 8.69
N PRO A 394 14.22 22.58 8.11
CA PRO A 394 14.99 23.18 7.03
C PRO A 394 14.16 23.56 5.79
N LYS A 395 12.98 22.94 5.63
CA LYS A 395 12.06 23.11 4.49
C LYS A 395 11.12 24.32 4.64
N ASN A 396 11.01 24.92 5.82
CA ASN A 396 10.25 26.14 6.09
C ASN A 396 11.06 27.22 6.81
N ASP A 397 12.38 27.06 6.84
CA ASP A 397 13.29 28.12 7.23
C ASP A 397 13.55 29.04 6.03
N VAL A 398 12.98 30.25 6.09
CA VAL A 398 13.08 31.25 5.02
C VAL A 398 14.53 31.66 4.76
N ASN A 399 15.39 31.66 5.78
CA ASN A 399 16.81 32.01 5.61
C ASN A 399 17.54 30.91 4.83
N ASN A 400 17.25 29.65 5.14
CA ASN A 400 17.83 28.49 4.43
C ASN A 400 17.33 28.38 2.98
N LEU A 401 16.10 28.83 2.72
CA LEU A 401 15.49 28.80 1.39
C LEU A 401 15.85 30.00 0.52
N LYS A 402 16.36 31.09 1.10
CA LYS A 402 16.72 32.29 0.36
C LYS A 402 17.79 31.94 -0.69
N ASP A 403 17.52 32.30 -1.95
CA ASP A 403 18.37 32.01 -3.10
C ASP A 403 18.70 30.52 -3.28
N ASN A 404 17.80 29.64 -2.81
CA ASN A 404 18.00 28.19 -2.76
C ASN A 404 16.79 27.40 -3.25
N LEU A 405 17.05 26.15 -3.68
CA LEU A 405 16.05 25.16 -4.05
C LEU A 405 16.44 23.84 -3.38
N LEU A 406 15.65 23.40 -2.40
CA LEU A 406 16.02 22.26 -1.56
C LEU A 406 15.34 20.97 -2.05
N PRO A 407 16.12 19.96 -2.52
CA PRO A 407 15.59 18.62 -2.74
C PRO A 407 15.26 17.96 -1.40
N TYR A 408 14.22 17.13 -1.37
CA TYR A 408 13.97 16.27 -0.22
C TYR A 408 13.26 14.98 -0.66
N SER A 409 13.56 13.87 0.01
CA SER A 409 12.87 12.59 -0.21
C SER A 409 12.71 12.23 -1.71
N LEU A 410 13.81 12.36 -2.46
CA LEU A 410 13.85 12.28 -3.94
C LEU A 410 13.38 10.93 -4.52
N THR A 411 13.26 9.90 -3.69
CA THR A 411 12.72 8.59 -4.06
C THR A 411 11.89 8.05 -2.90
N GLY A 412 10.82 7.32 -3.20
CA GLY A 412 10.00 6.64 -2.19
C GLY A 412 9.15 7.59 -1.34
N HIS A 413 8.94 8.83 -1.84
CA HIS A 413 8.07 9.82 -1.23
C HIS A 413 6.63 9.26 -1.11
N ILE A 414 5.87 9.69 -0.11
CA ILE A 414 4.49 9.20 0.11
C ILE A 414 3.58 9.48 -1.11
N HIS A 415 3.64 10.70 -1.65
CA HIS A 415 2.93 11.08 -2.88
C HIS A 415 3.33 10.23 -4.10
N GLU A 416 4.57 9.74 -4.21
CA GLU A 416 4.98 8.85 -5.31
C GLU A 416 4.11 7.58 -5.32
N ARG A 417 3.87 7.02 -4.13
CA ARG A 417 3.06 5.82 -3.93
C ARG A 417 1.58 6.11 -4.14
N GLU A 418 1.11 7.25 -3.63
CA GLU A 418 -0.28 7.69 -3.79
C GLU A 418 -0.64 7.91 -5.26
N ILE A 419 0.17 8.66 -6.01
CA ILE A 419 -0.01 8.87 -7.45
C ILE A 419 -0.01 7.53 -8.17
N SER A 420 0.97 6.68 -7.89
CA SER A 420 1.09 5.38 -8.58
C SER A 420 -0.08 4.45 -8.26
N HIS A 421 -0.60 4.50 -7.03
CA HIS A 421 -1.73 3.70 -6.60
C HIS A 421 -3.02 4.12 -7.31
N HIS A 422 -3.33 5.43 -7.33
CA HIS A 422 -4.59 5.92 -7.91
C HIS A 422 -4.61 5.86 -9.44
N LEU A 423 -3.46 6.06 -10.10
CA LEU A 423 -3.38 5.97 -11.56
C LEU A 423 -3.17 4.55 -12.08
N GLY A 424 -2.86 3.59 -11.21
CA GLY A 424 -2.55 2.20 -11.61
C GLY A 424 -1.25 2.06 -12.41
N THR A 425 -0.41 3.10 -12.46
CA THR A 425 0.86 3.12 -13.21
C THR A 425 1.99 3.61 -12.33
N ARG A 426 3.19 3.04 -12.48
CA ARG A 426 4.35 3.45 -11.69
C ARG A 426 4.81 4.84 -12.15
N THR A 427 4.80 5.79 -11.23
CA THR A 427 5.26 7.16 -11.49
C THR A 427 6.46 7.47 -10.61
N ALA A 428 7.53 8.03 -11.20
CA ALA A 428 8.66 8.54 -10.43
C ALA A 428 8.40 9.99 -10.02
N PHE A 429 8.76 10.37 -8.79
CA PHE A 429 8.49 11.71 -8.27
C PHE A 429 9.68 12.30 -7.51
N MET A 430 10.09 13.51 -7.87
CA MET A 430 11.21 14.24 -7.26
C MET A 430 10.75 15.61 -6.71
N PRO A 431 10.44 15.72 -5.41
CA PRO A 431 10.01 16.97 -4.80
C PRO A 431 11.17 17.88 -4.40
N HIS A 432 10.93 19.18 -4.57
CA HIS A 432 11.80 20.27 -4.14
C HIS A 432 10.97 21.35 -3.45
N VAL A 433 11.59 22.12 -2.57
CA VAL A 433 10.96 23.28 -1.93
C VAL A 433 11.75 24.55 -2.23
N ALA A 434 11.03 25.62 -2.55
CA ALA A 434 11.58 26.91 -2.91
C ALA A 434 11.21 27.99 -1.88
N SER A 435 11.75 29.19 -2.11
CA SER A 435 11.65 30.34 -1.19
C SER A 435 10.28 31.02 -1.13
N TRP A 436 9.37 30.75 -2.06
CA TRP A 436 8.03 31.35 -2.03
C TRP A 436 7.10 30.63 -1.05
N PHE A 437 6.11 31.36 -0.52
CA PHE A 437 5.22 30.82 0.52
C PHE A 437 4.30 29.71 0.00
N ARG A 438 3.57 29.92 -1.09
CA ARG A 438 2.54 29.00 -1.60
C ARG A 438 2.61 28.79 -3.11
N GLY A 439 2.02 27.69 -3.57
CA GLY A 439 1.96 27.28 -4.96
C GLY A 439 3.00 26.19 -5.27
N ILE A 440 2.58 25.25 -6.11
CA ILE A 440 3.39 24.17 -6.65
C ILE A 440 3.49 24.35 -8.17
N HIS A 441 4.68 24.11 -8.71
CA HIS A 441 4.89 23.83 -10.12
C HIS A 441 5.32 22.39 -10.31
N LEU A 442 4.66 21.68 -11.22
CA LEU A 442 4.97 20.33 -11.63
C LEU A 442 5.43 20.38 -13.09
N THR A 443 6.57 19.76 -13.37
CA THR A 443 7.01 19.46 -14.73
C THR A 443 6.98 17.95 -14.90
N VAL A 444 6.14 17.47 -15.80
CA VAL A 444 5.84 16.04 -15.96
C VAL A 444 6.35 15.59 -17.32
N SER A 445 7.36 14.72 -17.31
CA SER A 445 7.91 14.08 -18.51
C SER A 445 7.27 12.72 -18.72
N ILE A 446 6.63 12.54 -19.87
CA ILE A 446 5.74 11.42 -20.16
C ILE A 446 6.21 10.72 -21.43
N PRO A 447 6.78 9.50 -21.32
CA PRO A 447 7.04 8.65 -22.48
C PRO A 447 5.72 8.18 -23.12
N LEU A 448 5.62 8.27 -24.44
CA LEU A 448 4.45 7.90 -25.22
C LEU A 448 4.69 6.58 -25.99
N ASN A 449 3.65 5.76 -26.11
CA ASN A 449 3.71 4.48 -26.86
C ASN A 449 3.61 4.70 -28.38
N GLU A 450 2.94 5.77 -28.80
CA GLU A 450 2.79 6.19 -30.19
C GLU A 450 3.33 7.60 -30.43
N GLU A 451 3.50 7.97 -31.70
CA GLU A 451 3.94 9.33 -32.06
C GLU A 451 2.74 10.27 -32.02
N MET A 452 2.87 11.39 -31.32
CA MET A 452 1.79 12.37 -31.17
C MET A 452 2.31 13.79 -31.34
N THR A 453 1.42 14.73 -31.65
CA THR A 453 1.73 16.16 -31.74
C THR A 453 1.25 16.90 -30.50
N SER A 454 1.86 18.05 -30.18
CA SER A 454 1.39 18.93 -29.08
C SER A 454 -0.08 19.32 -29.20
N ARG A 455 -0.61 19.41 -30.43
CA ARG A 455 -2.01 19.72 -30.69
C ARG A 455 -2.92 18.59 -30.26
N GLU A 456 -2.59 17.34 -30.61
CA GLU A 456 -3.36 16.15 -30.23
C GLU A 456 -3.35 15.96 -28.70
N ILE A 457 -2.17 16.07 -28.08
CA ILE A 457 -2.06 15.99 -26.61
C ILE A 457 -2.93 17.06 -25.95
N ARG A 458 -2.83 18.32 -26.38
CA ARG A 458 -3.64 19.40 -25.82
C ARG A 458 -5.14 19.13 -25.98
N GLN A 459 -5.55 18.60 -27.12
CA GLN A 459 -6.95 18.26 -27.39
C GLN A 459 -7.47 17.20 -26.41
N ILE A 460 -6.69 16.15 -26.13
CA ILE A 460 -7.04 15.12 -25.13
C ILE A 460 -7.34 15.74 -23.77
N TYR A 461 -6.51 16.68 -23.31
CA TYR A 461 -6.71 17.35 -22.02
C TYR A 461 -7.94 18.26 -22.04
N GLN A 462 -8.16 19.00 -23.14
CA GLN A 462 -9.32 19.87 -23.30
C GLN A 462 -10.63 19.09 -23.29
N GLU A 463 -10.67 17.93 -23.95
CA GLU A 463 -11.83 17.03 -23.96
C GLU A 463 -12.03 16.40 -22.58
N ARG A 464 -10.96 15.87 -21.96
CA ARG A 464 -11.02 15.19 -20.66
C ARG A 464 -11.50 16.08 -19.53
N TYR A 465 -11.17 17.38 -19.57
CA TYR A 465 -11.52 18.37 -18.55
C TYR A 465 -12.57 19.38 -19.03
N ALA A 466 -13.27 19.09 -20.12
CA ALA A 466 -14.37 19.92 -20.58
C ALA A 466 -15.46 20.06 -19.49
N GLY A 467 -15.78 21.29 -19.13
CA GLY A 467 -16.80 21.60 -18.12
C GLY A 467 -16.31 21.58 -16.66
N GLU A 468 -15.09 21.12 -16.39
CA GLU A 468 -14.52 21.13 -15.04
C GLU A 468 -14.15 22.56 -14.62
N LYS A 469 -14.82 23.11 -13.59
CA LYS A 469 -14.58 24.49 -13.17
C LYS A 469 -13.27 24.70 -12.42
N LEU A 470 -12.75 23.65 -11.79
CA LEU A 470 -11.54 23.68 -10.98
C LEU A 470 -10.29 23.15 -11.70
N VAL A 471 -10.38 22.91 -13.01
CA VAL A 471 -9.24 22.53 -13.87
C VAL A 471 -9.25 23.41 -15.11
N LYS A 472 -8.14 24.09 -15.38
CA LYS A 472 -8.00 24.98 -16.54
C LYS A 472 -6.86 24.48 -17.44
N VAL A 473 -7.21 24.10 -18.67
CA VAL A 473 -6.22 23.75 -19.69
C VAL A 473 -5.79 25.02 -20.42
N VAL A 474 -4.52 25.38 -20.29
CA VAL A 474 -3.91 26.59 -20.88
C VAL A 474 -2.90 26.22 -21.96
N GLY A 475 -2.62 27.14 -22.89
CA GLY A 475 -1.65 26.89 -23.97
C GLY A 475 -0.21 26.90 -23.47
N GLU A 476 0.20 28.03 -22.88
CA GLU A 476 1.55 28.24 -22.36
C GLU A 476 1.80 27.49 -21.05
N ALA A 477 3.08 27.28 -20.69
CA ALA A 477 3.44 26.67 -19.43
C ALA A 477 2.96 27.54 -18.25
N PRO A 478 2.13 26.99 -17.33
CA PRO A 478 1.63 27.77 -16.20
C PRO A 478 2.72 28.06 -15.17
N VAL A 479 2.60 29.21 -14.49
CA VAL A 479 3.61 29.71 -13.55
C VAL A 479 3.04 29.84 -12.14
N VAL A 480 3.87 29.58 -11.13
CA VAL A 480 3.47 29.57 -9.70
C VAL A 480 2.75 30.86 -9.31
N LYS A 481 3.29 32.04 -9.67
CA LYS A 481 2.73 33.34 -9.30
C LYS A 481 1.25 33.51 -9.70
N ARG A 482 0.82 32.89 -10.79
CA ARG A 482 -0.57 32.99 -11.29
C ARG A 482 -1.54 32.12 -10.50
N ILE A 483 -1.07 30.98 -9.97
CA ILE A 483 -1.92 30.03 -9.24
C ILE A 483 -2.03 30.33 -7.75
N GLN A 484 -1.16 31.18 -7.19
CA GLN A 484 -1.22 31.56 -5.78
C GLN A 484 -2.59 32.13 -5.43
N ASP A 485 -3.16 31.67 -4.31
CA ASP A 485 -4.48 32.05 -3.81
C ASP A 485 -5.65 31.64 -4.73
N LYS A 486 -5.42 30.73 -5.69
CA LYS A 486 -6.47 30.20 -6.57
C LYS A 486 -6.97 28.84 -6.09
N HIS A 487 -8.18 28.50 -6.53
CA HIS A 487 -8.91 27.30 -6.15
C HIS A 487 -8.94 26.23 -7.25
N HIS A 488 -8.31 26.51 -8.39
CA HIS A 488 -8.22 25.60 -9.54
C HIS A 488 -6.78 25.10 -9.76
N VAL A 489 -6.64 24.11 -10.64
CA VAL A 489 -5.36 23.67 -11.22
C VAL A 489 -5.24 24.21 -12.63
N GLU A 490 -4.05 24.65 -13.02
CA GLU A 490 -3.75 24.97 -14.42
C GLU A 490 -2.80 23.94 -15.00
N ILE A 491 -3.10 23.45 -16.21
CA ILE A 491 -2.30 22.47 -16.94
C ILE A 491 -2.01 23.03 -18.34
N GLY A 492 -0.74 23.06 -18.74
CA GLY A 492 -0.35 23.61 -20.03
C GLY A 492 1.12 23.36 -20.37
N GLY A 493 1.64 24.06 -21.37
CA GLY A 493 3.01 23.87 -21.84
C GLY A 493 3.24 22.49 -22.44
N PHE A 494 2.32 22.06 -23.32
CA PHE A 494 2.36 20.77 -24.01
C PHE A 494 3.47 20.75 -25.06
N ASP A 495 4.67 20.36 -24.66
CA ASP A 495 5.84 20.32 -25.54
C ASP A 495 6.21 18.88 -25.88
N VAL A 496 6.10 18.53 -27.16
CA VAL A 496 6.42 17.18 -27.65
C VAL A 496 7.78 17.21 -28.32
N ASP A 497 8.63 16.24 -27.98
CA ASP A 497 9.97 16.15 -28.55
C ASP A 497 9.92 15.83 -30.06
N SER A 498 11.06 15.98 -30.74
CA SER A 498 11.15 15.79 -32.19
C SER A 498 10.77 14.39 -32.68
N THR A 499 10.79 13.38 -31.79
CA THR A 499 10.41 12.01 -32.12
C THR A 499 8.90 11.77 -32.02
N GLY A 500 8.16 12.66 -31.38
CA GLY A 500 6.74 12.44 -31.08
C GLY A 500 6.49 11.43 -29.94
N LYS A 501 7.55 10.82 -29.38
CA LYS A 501 7.46 9.73 -28.38
C LYS A 501 7.61 10.21 -26.93
N ARG A 502 7.76 11.51 -26.69
CA ARG A 502 7.79 12.06 -25.33
C ARG A 502 7.15 13.43 -25.29
N VAL A 503 6.21 13.61 -24.37
CA VAL A 503 5.64 14.93 -24.05
C VAL A 503 6.06 15.41 -22.67
N VAL A 504 6.30 16.71 -22.55
CA VAL A 504 6.41 17.40 -21.27
C VAL A 504 5.15 18.24 -21.07
N VAL A 505 4.56 18.14 -19.89
CA VAL A 505 3.39 18.94 -19.48
C VAL A 505 3.69 19.59 -18.16
N CYS A 506 3.31 20.86 -18.02
CA CYS A 506 3.43 21.60 -16.78
C CYS A 506 2.06 21.75 -16.11
N ALA A 507 2.02 21.57 -14.78
CA ALA A 507 0.83 21.82 -13.98
C ALA A 507 1.15 22.71 -12.78
N THR A 508 0.28 23.65 -12.46
CA THR A 508 0.41 24.47 -11.24
C THR A 508 -0.85 24.40 -10.40
N ILE A 509 -0.66 24.35 -9.08
CA ILE A 509 -1.72 24.26 -8.08
C ILE A 509 -1.34 25.06 -6.84
N ASP A 510 -2.30 25.73 -6.20
CA ASP A 510 -2.08 26.26 -4.84
C ASP A 510 -2.13 25.11 -3.82
N ASN A 511 -1.02 24.88 -3.12
CA ASN A 511 -0.87 23.74 -2.20
C ASN A 511 -1.73 23.83 -0.94
N LEU A 512 -2.19 25.02 -0.53
CA LEU A 512 -3.05 25.19 0.64
C LEU A 512 -4.54 25.17 0.24
N ASN A 513 -4.86 25.65 -0.96
CA ASN A 513 -6.22 25.66 -1.49
C ASN A 513 -6.55 24.35 -2.23
N LYS A 514 -6.42 24.31 -3.57
CA LYS A 514 -6.81 23.13 -4.35
C LYS A 514 -5.98 21.89 -4.00
N GLY A 515 -4.77 22.07 -3.49
CA GLY A 515 -3.96 20.97 -2.95
C GLY A 515 -4.33 20.51 -1.54
N ALA A 516 -5.27 21.18 -0.86
CA ALA A 516 -5.73 20.78 0.47
C ALA A 516 -7.15 21.32 0.82
N ALA A 517 -7.29 22.56 1.28
CA ALA A 517 -8.54 23.07 1.87
C ALA A 517 -9.73 23.13 0.89
N THR A 518 -9.49 23.51 -0.36
CA THR A 518 -10.54 23.55 -1.39
C THR A 518 -10.99 22.17 -1.79
N GLN A 519 -10.05 21.23 -1.89
CA GLN A 519 -10.37 19.84 -2.17
C GLN A 519 -11.12 19.20 -1.01
N CYS A 520 -10.75 19.53 0.24
CA CYS A 520 -11.51 19.16 1.42
C CYS A 520 -12.94 19.68 1.36
N LEU A 521 -13.15 20.98 1.09
CA LEU A 521 -14.49 21.54 0.98
C LEU A 521 -15.28 20.90 -0.17
N GLN A 522 -14.65 20.66 -1.33
CA GLN A 522 -15.29 19.98 -2.44
C GLN A 522 -15.75 18.56 -2.04
N ASN A 523 -14.90 17.81 -1.31
CA ASN A 523 -15.26 16.49 -0.79
C ASN A 523 -16.38 16.57 0.26
N MET A 524 -16.36 17.57 1.14
CA MET A 524 -17.45 17.82 2.10
C MET A 524 -18.75 18.10 1.38
N ASN A 525 -18.74 18.95 0.36
CA ASN A 525 -19.92 19.26 -0.44
C ASN A 525 -20.50 17.98 -1.06
N LEU A 526 -19.66 17.17 -1.69
CA LEU A 526 -20.11 15.94 -2.33
C LEU A 526 -20.67 14.93 -1.33
N ALA A 527 -19.97 14.71 -0.21
CA ALA A 527 -20.34 13.70 0.78
C ALA A 527 -21.56 14.10 1.64
N LEU A 528 -21.74 15.40 1.90
CA LEU A 528 -22.89 15.93 2.65
C LEU A 528 -24.08 16.29 1.75
N GLY A 529 -23.95 16.11 0.43
CA GLY A 529 -25.04 16.33 -0.53
C GLY A 529 -25.30 17.80 -0.89
N TYR A 530 -24.29 18.66 -0.83
CA TYR A 530 -24.36 20.06 -1.31
C TYR A 530 -23.92 20.19 -2.78
N ASP A 531 -24.09 21.39 -3.35
CA ASP A 531 -23.50 21.72 -4.65
C ASP A 531 -21.98 21.64 -4.56
N GLU A 532 -21.36 20.94 -5.51
CA GLU A 532 -19.92 20.65 -5.52
C GLU A 532 -19.04 21.89 -5.31
N TYR A 533 -19.47 23.05 -5.80
CA TYR A 533 -18.72 24.30 -5.81
C TYR A 533 -19.19 25.29 -4.74
N GLN A 534 -20.16 24.93 -3.92
CA GLN A 534 -20.72 25.80 -2.90
C GLN A 534 -19.62 26.24 -1.93
N GLY A 535 -19.56 27.55 -1.66
CA GLY A 535 -18.53 28.17 -0.81
C GLY A 535 -17.11 28.25 -1.40
N ILE A 536 -16.86 27.71 -2.60
CA ILE A 536 -15.57 27.82 -3.30
C ILE A 536 -15.60 29.04 -4.21
N PRO A 537 -14.63 29.98 -4.11
CA PRO A 537 -14.57 31.13 -5.00
C PRO A 537 -13.86 30.74 -6.30
N ILE A 538 -14.66 30.48 -7.35
CA ILE A 538 -14.22 30.03 -8.68
C ILE A 538 -13.88 31.19 -9.61
#